data_AF-A0A3B9LDI0-F1
#
_entry.id   AF-A0A3B9LDI0-F1
#
_cell.length_a   1.000
_cell.length_b   1.000
_cell.length_c   1.000
_cell.angle_alpha   90.00
_cell.angle_beta   90.00
_cell.angle_gamma   90.00
#
_symmetry.space_group_name_H-M   'P 1'
#
loop_
_entity.id
_entity.type
_entity.pdbx_description
1 polymer ?
#
loop_
_entity_poly.entity_id
_entity_poly.type
_entity_poly.pdbx_seq_one_letter_code
_entity_poly.pdbx_strand_id
1 'polypeptide(L)'
;MIALKDSLGTEFVERIRTIFSENGLLSKAANFEFRPQQQEMAVAVARALEEDRHLVVEAGTGVGKSLAYLVPAILFALEQHKKAIVSTHTINLQEQLLYKDIPILKKVLPVEFEASLMKGRQNYLCPRRLERALQQANELFTGPEQSELTRLAEWASTTRDGS
;
A
#
# COMPACT_ATOMS: atom_id res chain seq x y z
N MET A 1 11.80 -28.08 32.31
CA MET A 1 12.84 -27.40 31.52
C MET A 1 12.12 -26.35 30.69
N ILE A 2 11.90 -25.18 31.29
CA ILE A 2 10.99 -24.12 30.83
C ILE A 2 11.84 -22.92 30.40
N ALA A 3 11.45 -22.28 29.30
CA ALA A 3 11.83 -20.94 28.87
C ALA A 3 13.32 -20.69 28.54
N LEU A 4 13.73 -21.06 27.32
CA LEU A 4 14.83 -20.40 26.60
C LEU A 4 14.50 -20.10 25.12
N LYS A 5 13.23 -20.26 24.70
CA LYS A 5 12.80 -20.01 23.31
C LYS A 5 12.11 -18.65 23.08
N ASP A 6 11.89 -17.85 24.13
CA ASP A 6 11.09 -16.61 24.03
C ASP A 6 11.92 -15.33 23.82
N SER A 7 13.26 -15.39 23.76
CA SER A 7 14.08 -14.17 23.63
C SER A 7 14.72 -13.95 22.26
N LEU A 8 14.64 -14.94 21.35
CA LEU A 8 15.08 -14.82 19.96
C LEU A 8 13.84 -15.11 19.14
N GLY A 9 13.36 -14.14 18.36
CA GLY A 9 12.21 -14.37 17.49
C GLY A 9 12.48 -15.55 16.54
N THR A 10 11.42 -16.03 15.90
CA THR A 10 11.55 -16.89 14.72
C THR A 10 12.51 -16.27 13.69
N GLU A 11 13.01 -17.09 12.76
CA GLU A 11 13.88 -16.61 11.67
C GLU A 11 13.23 -15.44 10.91
N PHE A 12 11.91 -15.49 10.70
CA PHE A 12 11.15 -14.43 10.06
C PHE A 12 11.18 -13.12 10.89
N VAL A 13 10.87 -13.20 12.19
CA VAL A 13 10.83 -12.02 13.07
C VAL A 13 12.19 -11.36 13.21
N GLU A 14 13.26 -12.14 13.34
CA GLU A 14 14.62 -11.60 13.39
C GLU A 14 15.04 -10.98 12.06
N ARG A 15 14.65 -11.57 10.93
CA ARG A 15 14.87 -10.96 9.62
C ARG A 15 14.16 -9.60 9.50
N ILE A 16 12.93 -9.48 9.98
CA ILE A 16 12.20 -8.20 10.01
C ILE A 16 12.93 -7.19 10.92
N ARG A 17 13.38 -7.61 12.11
CA ARG A 17 14.18 -6.76 12.99
C ARG A 17 15.42 -6.21 12.27
N THR A 18 16.17 -7.07 11.58
CA THR A 18 17.37 -6.67 10.83
C THR A 18 17.05 -5.69 9.71
N ILE A 19 15.95 -5.88 8.97
CA ILE A 19 15.56 -4.97 7.87
C ILE A 19 15.37 -3.52 8.35
N PHE A 20 14.80 -3.33 9.54
CA PHE A 20 14.54 -2.03 10.16
C PHE A 20 15.66 -1.52 11.07
N SER A 21 16.78 -2.25 11.19
CA SER A 21 17.94 -1.78 11.95
C SER A 21 18.62 -0.59 11.28
N GLU A 22 19.48 0.12 12.02
CA GLU A 22 20.22 1.29 11.53
C GLU A 22 20.98 1.01 10.22
N ASN A 23 21.55 -0.19 10.08
CA ASN A 23 22.28 -0.64 8.89
C ASN A 23 21.50 -1.68 8.06
N GLY A 24 20.19 -1.78 8.28
CA GLY A 24 19.31 -2.74 7.62
C GLY A 24 19.04 -2.40 6.16
N LEU A 25 18.22 -3.21 5.48
CA LEU A 25 17.87 -2.96 4.08
C LEU A 25 17.21 -1.59 3.88
N LEU A 26 16.36 -1.17 4.81
CA LEU A 26 15.67 0.13 4.71
C LEU A 26 16.62 1.34 4.78
N SER A 27 17.84 1.18 5.29
CA SER A 27 18.86 2.24 5.28
C SER A 27 19.24 2.70 3.86
N LYS A 28 18.97 1.88 2.84
CA LYS A 28 19.17 2.21 1.42
C LYS A 28 18.08 3.10 0.83
N ALA A 29 16.95 3.28 1.51
CA ALA A 29 15.90 4.16 1.04
C ALA A 29 16.31 5.63 1.18
N ALA A 30 15.93 6.46 0.20
CA ALA A 30 16.15 7.90 0.29
C ALA A 30 15.46 8.48 1.54
N ASN A 31 16.19 9.27 2.34
CA ASN A 31 15.73 9.88 3.59
C ASN A 31 15.32 8.89 4.68
N PHE A 32 15.91 7.68 4.71
CA PHE A 32 15.73 6.79 5.84
C PHE A 32 16.36 7.39 7.11
N GLU A 33 15.64 7.27 8.21
CA GLU A 33 16.10 7.59 9.55
C GLU A 33 15.72 6.41 10.43
N PHE A 34 16.69 5.89 11.18
CA PHE A 34 16.43 4.80 12.11
C PHE A 34 15.51 5.30 13.24
N ARG A 35 14.38 4.61 13.42
CA ARG A 35 13.41 4.89 14.49
C ARG A 35 13.09 3.61 15.25
N PRO A 36 13.50 3.49 16.53
CA PRO A 36 13.25 2.28 17.33
C PRO A 36 11.78 1.86 17.35
N GLN A 37 10.85 2.82 17.43
CA GLN A 37 9.41 2.56 17.47
C GLN A 37 8.89 1.96 16.15
N GLN A 38 9.52 2.31 15.01
CA GLN A 38 9.18 1.73 13.72
C GLN A 38 9.59 0.25 13.65
N GLN A 39 10.80 -0.05 14.13
CA GLN A 39 11.31 -1.43 14.22
C GLN A 39 10.47 -2.27 15.19
N GLU A 40 10.11 -1.71 16.35
CA GLU A 40 9.26 -2.37 17.34
C GLU A 40 7.88 -2.71 16.75
N MET A 41 7.24 -1.75 16.07
CA MET A 41 5.98 -1.99 15.36
C MET A 41 6.12 -3.08 14.30
N ALA A 42 7.18 -3.06 13.48
CA ALA A 42 7.40 -4.05 12.44
C ALA A 42 7.58 -5.47 13.02
N VAL A 43 8.35 -5.60 14.10
CA VAL A 43 8.53 -6.85 14.85
C VAL A 43 7.21 -7.34 15.45
N ALA A 44 6.39 -6.44 16.01
CA ALA A 44 5.09 -6.79 16.54
C ALA A 44 4.15 -7.33 15.45
N VAL A 45 4.11 -6.66 14.29
CA VAL A 45 3.34 -7.13 13.13
C VAL A 45 3.82 -8.49 12.64
N ALA A 46 5.14 -8.69 12.55
CA ALA A 46 5.73 -9.96 12.11
C ALA A 46 5.31 -11.13 13.02
N ARG A 47 5.40 -10.95 14.34
CA ARG A 47 4.97 -11.95 15.32
C ARG A 47 3.47 -12.25 15.20
N ALA A 48 2.65 -11.22 15.04
CA ALA A 48 1.21 -11.40 14.90
C ALA A 48 0.82 -12.21 13.66
N LEU A 49 1.55 -12.03 12.54
CA LEU A 49 1.33 -12.79 11.32
C LEU A 49 1.72 -14.27 11.48
N GLU A 50 2.87 -14.57 12.08
CA GLU A 50 3.29 -15.97 12.31
C GLU A 50 2.45 -16.71 13.33
N GLU A 51 2.01 -16.02 14.38
CA GLU A 51 1.18 -16.58 15.44
C GLU A 51 -0.31 -16.62 15.07
N ASP A 52 -0.68 -16.17 13.86
CA ASP A 52 -2.04 -16.07 13.35
C ASP A 52 -3.01 -15.37 14.34
N ARG A 53 -2.57 -14.23 14.88
CA ARG A 53 -3.33 -13.46 15.88
C ARG A 53 -3.57 -12.02 15.47
N HIS A 54 -4.57 -11.42 16.11
CA HIS A 54 -4.84 -10.00 15.97
C HIS A 54 -3.86 -9.15 16.79
N LEU A 55 -3.47 -8.00 16.22
CA LEU A 55 -2.62 -7.01 16.86
C LEU A 55 -3.28 -5.64 16.73
N VAL A 56 -3.29 -4.90 17.84
CA VAL A 56 -3.66 -3.48 17.88
C VAL A 56 -2.41 -2.69 18.23
N VAL A 57 -2.07 -1.71 17.41
CA VAL A 57 -0.92 -0.82 17.65
C VAL A 57 -1.41 0.62 17.59
N GLU A 58 -1.14 1.37 18.65
CA GLU A 58 -1.19 2.83 18.60
C GLU A 58 0.19 3.35 18.18
N ALA A 59 0.23 4.17 17.14
CA ALA A 59 1.48 4.72 16.65
C ALA A 59 1.29 6.19 16.25
N GLY A 60 2.17 7.05 16.76
CA GLY A 60 2.14 8.50 16.52
C GLY A 60 2.33 8.86 15.04
N THR A 61 1.98 10.09 14.64
CA THR A 61 2.26 10.58 13.28
C THR A 61 3.78 10.63 13.03
N GLY A 62 4.21 10.46 11.77
CA GLY A 62 5.63 10.56 11.40
C GLY A 62 6.53 9.36 11.72
N VAL A 63 6.09 8.38 12.52
CA VAL A 63 6.92 7.21 12.90
C VAL A 63 7.20 6.22 11.75
N GLY A 64 6.66 6.44 10.56
CA GLY A 64 6.85 5.54 9.41
C GLY A 64 6.01 4.25 9.48
N LYS A 65 4.79 4.35 10.03
CA LYS A 65 3.82 3.24 10.20
C LYS A 65 3.62 2.40 8.95
N SER A 66 3.53 3.05 7.78
CA SER A 66 3.28 2.36 6.51
C SER A 66 4.31 1.26 6.24
N LEU A 67 5.59 1.60 6.29
CA LEU A 67 6.65 0.62 6.04
C LEU A 67 6.63 -0.49 7.10
N ALA A 68 6.39 -0.12 8.37
CA ALA A 68 6.38 -1.06 9.49
C ALA A 68 5.35 -2.18 9.34
N TYR A 69 4.17 -1.92 8.76
CA TYR A 69 3.22 -3.01 8.45
C TYR A 69 3.41 -3.59 7.03
N LEU A 70 3.85 -2.80 6.04
CA LEU A 70 3.98 -3.26 4.66
C LEU A 70 5.09 -4.31 4.49
N VAL A 71 6.28 -4.06 5.05
CA VAL A 71 7.43 -4.96 4.90
C VAL A 71 7.12 -6.37 5.42
N PRO A 72 6.70 -6.57 6.68
CA PRO A 72 6.34 -7.90 7.15
C PRO A 72 5.15 -8.49 6.40
N ALA A 73 4.13 -7.70 6.04
CA ALA A 73 2.98 -8.21 5.28
C ALA A 73 3.36 -8.72 3.88
N ILE A 74 4.22 -8.01 3.15
CA ILE A 74 4.70 -8.42 1.83
C ILE A 74 5.50 -9.72 1.95
N LEU A 75 6.52 -9.76 2.81
CA LEU A 75 7.40 -10.93 2.94
C LEU A 75 6.62 -12.16 3.42
N PHE A 76 5.74 -11.99 4.40
CA PHE A 76 4.89 -13.08 4.88
C PHE A 76 3.93 -13.58 3.80
N ALA A 77 3.28 -12.67 3.07
CA ALA A 77 2.35 -13.05 2.00
C ALA A 77 3.05 -13.84 0.89
N LEU A 78 4.28 -13.45 0.51
CA LEU A 78 5.08 -14.18 -0.48
C LEU A 78 5.46 -15.59 0.01
N GLU A 79 5.99 -15.71 1.23
CA GLU A 79 6.42 -16.99 1.81
C GLU A 79 5.25 -17.97 2.03
N GLN A 80 4.09 -17.44 2.38
CA GLN A 80 2.89 -18.24 2.63
C GLN A 80 2.02 -18.42 1.37
N HIS A 81 2.43 -17.88 0.21
CA HIS A 81 1.64 -17.86 -1.02
C HIS A 81 0.21 -17.29 -0.82
N LYS A 82 0.10 -16.24 0.00
CA LYS A 82 -1.15 -15.54 0.31
C LYS A 82 -1.16 -14.13 -0.29
N LYS A 83 -2.28 -13.43 -0.13
CA LYS A 83 -2.41 -12.00 -0.47
C LYS A 83 -2.42 -11.18 0.83
N ALA A 84 -1.68 -10.08 0.85
CA ALA A 84 -1.82 -9.05 1.88
C ALA A 84 -2.88 -8.03 1.44
N ILE A 85 -3.82 -7.71 2.33
CA ILE A 85 -4.83 -6.67 2.11
C ILE A 85 -4.57 -5.56 3.12
N VAL A 86 -4.34 -4.35 2.62
CA VAL A 86 -4.19 -3.16 3.46
C VAL A 86 -5.44 -2.29 3.26
N SER A 87 -6.16 -2.05 4.34
CA SER A 87 -7.30 -1.13 4.37
C SER A 87 -6.93 0.16 5.08
N THR A 88 -7.37 1.30 4.55
CA THR A 88 -7.12 2.62 5.12
C THR A 88 -8.32 3.53 4.89
N HIS A 89 -8.38 4.62 5.64
CA HIS A 89 -9.57 5.46 5.79
C HIS A 89 -9.96 6.23 4.52
N THR A 90 -9.00 6.67 3.70
CA THR A 90 -9.26 7.53 2.53
C THR A 90 -8.52 7.07 1.29
N ILE A 91 -9.03 7.43 0.10
CA ILE A 91 -8.39 7.14 -1.18
C ILE A 91 -6.99 7.76 -1.25
N ASN A 92 -6.82 8.99 -0.79
CA ASN A 92 -5.52 9.66 -0.76
C ASN A 92 -4.47 8.87 0.05
N LEU A 93 -4.88 8.25 1.17
CA LEU A 93 -3.97 7.39 1.93
C LEU A 93 -3.61 6.13 1.15
N GLN A 94 -4.56 5.53 0.43
CA GLN A 94 -4.29 4.37 -0.43
C GLN A 94 -3.31 4.73 -1.58
N GLU A 95 -3.51 5.89 -2.20
CA GLU A 95 -2.64 6.42 -3.26
C GLU A 95 -1.25 6.75 -2.73
N GLN A 96 -1.13 7.25 -1.50
CA GLN A 96 0.17 7.42 -0.86
C GLN A 96 0.90 6.08 -0.72
N LEU A 97 0.21 5.00 -0.33
CA LEU A 97 0.83 3.68 -0.29
C LEU A 97 1.29 3.24 -1.69
N LEU A 98 0.41 3.37 -2.69
CA LEU A 98 0.68 2.88 -4.05
C LEU A 98 1.79 3.65 -4.76
N TYR A 99 1.80 4.98 -4.66
CA TYR A 99 2.68 5.84 -5.46
C TYR A 99 3.94 6.31 -4.71
N LYS A 100 4.00 6.13 -3.39
CA LYS A 100 5.17 6.51 -2.58
C LYS A 100 5.78 5.31 -1.85
N ASP A 101 5.04 4.67 -0.96
CA ASP A 101 5.60 3.67 -0.06
C ASP A 101 5.96 2.36 -0.80
N ILE A 102 5.07 1.86 -1.66
CA ILE A 102 5.30 0.64 -2.46
C ILE A 102 6.51 0.79 -3.43
N PRO A 103 6.66 1.89 -4.19
CA PRO A 103 7.84 2.09 -5.04
C PRO A 103 9.15 2.14 -4.27
N ILE A 104 9.16 2.65 -3.04
CA ILE A 104 10.33 2.59 -2.16
C ILE A 104 10.65 1.12 -1.85
N LEU A 105 9.63 0.35 -1.45
CA LEU A 105 9.81 -1.07 -1.11
C LEU A 105 10.24 -1.92 -2.30
N LYS A 106 9.72 -1.68 -3.50
CA LYS A 106 10.17 -2.37 -4.74
C LYS A 106 11.66 -2.13 -5.05
N LYS A 107 12.23 -0.98 -4.64
CA LYS A 107 13.65 -0.67 -4.84
C LYS A 107 14.56 -1.27 -3.77
N VAL A 108 14.03 -1.46 -2.57
CA VAL A 108 14.83 -1.79 -1.37
C VAL A 108 14.77 -3.26 -1.03
N LEU A 109 13.62 -3.89 -1.18
CA LEU A 109 13.44 -5.30 -0.86
C LEU A 109 13.97 -6.17 -2.01
N PRO A 110 14.75 -7.22 -1.74
CA PRO A 110 15.29 -8.12 -2.76
C PRO A 110 14.23 -9.17 -3.20
N VAL A 111 12.99 -8.75 -3.39
CA VAL A 111 11.87 -9.61 -3.78
C VAL A 111 10.97 -8.89 -4.78
N GLU A 112 10.44 -9.64 -5.73
CA GLU A 112 9.43 -9.14 -6.66
C GLU A 112 8.04 -9.31 -6.05
N PHE A 113 7.22 -8.27 -6.13
CA PHE A 113 5.84 -8.31 -5.69
C PHE A 113 4.96 -7.34 -6.49
N GLU A 114 3.68 -7.67 -6.58
CA GLU A 114 2.68 -6.81 -7.21
C GLU A 114 1.79 -6.13 -6.18
N ALA A 115 1.38 -4.91 -6.50
CA ALA A 115 0.43 -4.16 -5.70
C ALA A 115 -0.58 -3.49 -6.63
N SER A 116 -1.84 -3.46 -6.19
CA SER A 116 -2.92 -2.83 -6.93
C SER A 116 -3.85 -2.11 -5.97
N LEU A 117 -4.46 -1.04 -6.48
CA LEU A 117 -5.35 -0.18 -5.73
C LEU A 117 -6.81 -0.55 -6.00
N MET A 118 -7.56 -0.79 -4.94
CA MET A 118 -8.97 -1.17 -5.01
C MET A 118 -9.83 -0.04 -4.45
N LYS A 119 -10.55 0.67 -5.34
CA LYS A 119 -11.49 1.72 -4.98
C LYS A 119 -12.94 1.22 -5.13
N GLY A 120 -13.89 1.90 -4.50
CA GLY A 120 -15.31 1.65 -4.78
C GLY A 120 -15.66 2.00 -6.23
N ARG A 121 -16.62 1.30 -6.85
CA ARG A 121 -17.03 1.46 -8.27
C ARG A 121 -17.34 2.90 -8.70
N GLN A 122 -17.77 3.74 -7.77
CA GLN A 122 -18.13 5.14 -8.03
C GLN A 122 -16.91 6.04 -8.28
N ASN A 123 -15.71 5.56 -7.96
CA ASN A 123 -14.45 6.24 -8.21
C ASN A 123 -13.85 5.87 -9.57
N TYR A 124 -14.58 5.13 -10.39
CA TYR A 124 -14.17 4.78 -11.74
C TYR A 124 -15.16 5.37 -12.74
N LEU A 125 -14.62 5.80 -13.88
CA LEU A 125 -15.44 6.18 -15.02
C LEU A 125 -16.31 5.01 -15.46
N CYS A 126 -17.58 5.28 -15.75
CA CYS A 126 -18.47 4.28 -16.35
C CYS A 126 -18.52 4.50 -17.87
N PRO A 127 -17.94 3.60 -18.69
CA PRO A 127 -17.89 3.80 -20.15
C PRO A 127 -19.27 3.96 -20.77
N ARG A 128 -20.26 3.18 -20.29
CA ARG A 128 -21.65 3.27 -20.76
C ARG A 128 -22.30 4.61 -20.43
N ARG A 129 -21.96 5.24 -19.30
CA ARG A 129 -22.50 6.57 -18.95
C ARG A 129 -21.84 7.66 -19.79
N LEU A 130 -20.54 7.55 -20.04
CA LEU A 130 -19.82 8.46 -20.92
C LEU A 130 -20.37 8.40 -22.36
N GLU A 131 -20.55 7.19 -22.90
CA GLU A 131 -21.12 6.99 -24.23
C GLU A 131 -22.50 7.63 -24.39
N ARG A 132 -23.40 7.41 -23.41
CA ARG A 132 -24.74 8.03 -23.41
C ARG A 132 -24.67 9.56 -23.33
N ALA A 133 -23.78 10.10 -22.50
CA ALA A 133 -23.61 11.55 -22.38
C ALA A 133 -23.12 12.15 -23.70
N LEU A 134 -22.21 11.48 -24.42
CA LEU A 134 -21.72 11.92 -25.72
C LEU A 134 -22.82 11.90 -26.80
N GLN A 135 -23.67 10.87 -26.81
CA GLN A 135 -24.79 10.77 -27.76
C GLN A 135 -25.83 11.88 -27.57
N GLN A 136 -26.03 12.32 -26.32
CA GLN A 136 -27.03 13.33 -25.96
C GLN A 136 -26.41 14.74 -25.79
N ALA A 137 -25.16 14.93 -26.20
CA ALA A 137 -24.39 16.11 -25.83
C ALA A 137 -25.00 17.44 -26.32
N ASN A 138 -25.56 17.44 -27.52
CA ASN A 138 -26.18 18.61 -28.13
C ASN A 138 -27.53 19.00 -27.49
N GLU A 139 -28.18 18.08 -26.77
CA GLU A 139 -29.49 18.29 -26.15
C GLU A 139 -29.38 18.61 -24.66
N LEU A 140 -28.39 18.03 -23.97
CA LEU A 140 -28.26 18.10 -22.51
C LEU A 140 -27.25 19.13 -22.00
N PHE A 141 -26.31 19.56 -22.85
CA PHE A 141 -25.15 20.35 -22.41
C PHE A 141 -24.95 21.63 -23.21
N THR A 142 -24.46 22.65 -22.53
CA THR A 142 -24.00 23.91 -23.11
C THR A 142 -22.60 23.75 -23.73
N GLY A 143 -22.16 24.71 -24.56
CA GLY A 143 -20.84 24.65 -25.21
C GLY A 143 -19.65 24.36 -24.27
N PRO A 144 -19.55 25.00 -23.08
CA PRO A 144 -18.51 24.69 -22.11
C PRO A 144 -18.57 23.25 -21.58
N GLU A 145 -19.77 22.74 -21.27
CA GLU A 145 -19.97 21.38 -20.76
C GLU A 145 -19.66 20.31 -21.82
N GLN A 146 -19.96 20.59 -23.09
CA GLN A 146 -19.58 19.72 -24.21
C GLN A 146 -18.05 19.63 -24.36
N SER A 147 -17.35 20.73 -24.10
CA SER A 147 -15.89 20.79 -24.15
C SER A 147 -15.27 19.93 -23.04
N GLU A 148 -15.80 20.02 -21.82
CA GLU A 148 -15.39 19.16 -20.70
C GLU A 148 -15.73 17.68 -20.94
N LEU A 149 -16.89 17.38 -21.53
CA LEU A 149 -17.26 16.01 -21.88
C LEU A 149 -16.30 15.41 -22.93
N THR A 150 -15.88 16.21 -23.91
CA THR A 150 -14.88 15.80 -24.91
C THR A 150 -13.53 15.52 -24.25
N ARG A 151 -13.08 16.41 -23.37
CA ARG A 151 -11.86 16.22 -22.58
C ARG A 151 -11.90 14.95 -21.72
N LEU A 152 -13.05 14.64 -21.11
CA LEU A 152 -13.25 13.41 -20.35
C LEU A 152 -13.16 12.17 -21.25
N ALA A 153 -13.70 12.23 -22.47
CA ALA A 153 -13.62 11.13 -23.43
C ALA A 153 -12.18 10.88 -23.92
N GLU A 154 -11.43 11.94 -24.20
CA GLU A 154 -10.00 11.86 -24.53
C GLU A 154 -9.19 11.24 -23.40
N TRP A 155 -9.41 11.70 -22.15
CA TRP A 155 -8.79 11.10 -20.97
C TRP A 155 -9.17 9.62 -20.81
N ALA A 156 -10.45 9.27 -20.99
CA ALA A 156 -10.94 7.90 -20.87
C ALA A 156 -10.24 6.92 -21.83
N SER A 157 -9.83 7.39 -23.00
CA SER A 157 -9.11 6.59 -23.99
C SER A 157 -7.62 6.36 -23.65
N THR A 158 -7.05 7.17 -22.74
CA THR A 158 -5.61 7.17 -22.43
C THR A 158 -5.30 6.67 -21.01
N THR A 159 -6.28 6.72 -20.10
CA THR A 159 -6.13 6.21 -18.74
C THR A 159 -5.91 4.69 -18.70
N ARG A 160 -5.13 4.22 -17.72
CA ARG A 160 -4.84 2.80 -17.49
C ARG A 160 -5.68 2.17 -16.39
N ASP A 161 -6.21 2.97 -15.48
CA ASP A 161 -6.95 2.53 -14.30
C ASP A 161 -8.40 3.04 -14.28
N GLY A 162 -8.73 4.05 -15.09
CA GLY A 162 -10.07 4.59 -15.19
C GLY A 162 -10.52 5.41 -13.98
N SER A 163 -9.58 5.88 -13.14
CA SER A 163 -9.86 6.69 -11.94
C SER A 163 -9.02 7.97 -11.85
#